data_AF-A0AAW9IYJ7-F1
#
_entry.id   AF-A0AAW9IYJ7-F1
#
_cell.length_a   1.000
_cell.length_b   1.000
_cell.length_c   1.000
_cell.angle_alpha   90.00
_cell.angle_beta   90.00
_cell.angle_gamma   90.00
#
_symmetry.space_group_name_H-M   'P 1'
#
loop_
_entity.id
_entity.type
_entity.pdbx_description
1 polymer ?
#
loop_
_entity_poly.entity_id
_entity_poly.type
_entity_poly.pdbx_seq_one_letter_code
_entity_poly.pdbx_strand_id
1 'polypeptide(L)'
;ICMCQYTRHGHCGILDGNEVDNDKTLEILGKIALSHAKAGVHMVAPSDMMDGRVALMRKVLDENGYKNVAIMSYAAKYSSAFYGPFREAAHSAPQFGDRKTYQMDPANSEEALREIEWDINEGADIIMVKPAMSY
;
A
#
# COMPACT_ATOMS: atom_id res chain seq x y z
N ILE A 1 -5.80 1.51 -2.26
CA ILE A 1 -5.00 1.52 -3.51
C ILE A 1 -3.98 0.40 -3.43
N CYS A 2 -3.95 -0.46 -4.44
CA CYS A 2 -3.00 -1.57 -4.62
C CYS A 2 -3.22 -2.18 -6.03
N MET A 3 -2.29 -2.99 -6.52
CA MET A 3 -2.41 -3.66 -7.82
C MET A 3 -2.76 -5.14 -7.73
N CYS A 4 -2.73 -5.77 -6.55
CA CYS A 4 -2.79 -7.24 -6.43
C CYS A 4 -4.04 -7.92 -6.97
N GLN A 5 -5.18 -7.23 -7.08
CA GLN A 5 -6.40 -7.77 -7.71
C GLN A 5 -6.42 -7.57 -9.24
N TYR A 6 -5.53 -6.73 -9.76
CA TYR A 6 -5.48 -6.31 -11.16
C TYR A 6 -4.26 -6.88 -11.92
N THR A 7 -3.36 -7.56 -11.21
CA THR A 7 -2.19 -8.22 -11.79
C THR A 7 -2.43 -9.73 -11.92
N ARG A 8 -1.82 -10.35 -12.94
CA ARG A 8 -1.93 -11.81 -13.12
C ARG A 8 -1.22 -12.57 -12.02
N HIS A 9 -0.13 -12.03 -11.47
CA HIS A 9 0.72 -12.67 -10.47
C HIS A 9 0.24 -12.46 -9.03
N GLY A 10 -0.70 -11.54 -8.77
CA GLY A 10 -1.28 -11.34 -7.43
C GLY A 10 -0.37 -10.60 -6.42
N HIS A 11 0.75 -10.02 -6.85
CA HIS A 11 1.60 -9.17 -6.01
C HIS A 11 1.13 -7.70 -6.04
N CYS A 12 1.50 -6.94 -5.01
CA CYS A 12 1.04 -5.57 -4.81
C CYS A 12 1.60 -4.54 -5.80
N GLY A 13 2.66 -4.88 -6.54
CA GLY A 13 3.36 -3.98 -7.45
C GLY A 13 3.89 -4.63 -8.73
N ILE A 14 4.66 -3.87 -9.50
CA ILE A 14 5.31 -4.28 -10.74
C ILE A 14 6.45 -5.24 -10.43
N LEU A 15 6.63 -6.27 -11.24
CA LEU A 15 7.68 -7.26 -11.04
C LEU A 15 8.92 -6.99 -11.90
N ASP A 16 10.09 -7.23 -11.33
CA ASP A 16 11.35 -7.51 -12.04
C ASP A 16 11.77 -8.94 -11.72
N GLY A 17 11.58 -9.84 -12.69
CA GLY A 17 11.63 -11.28 -12.44
C GLY A 17 10.55 -11.72 -11.43
N ASN A 18 10.99 -12.18 -10.26
CA ASN A 18 10.11 -12.63 -9.16
C ASN A 18 10.08 -11.64 -7.98
N GLU A 19 10.75 -10.49 -8.09
CA GLU A 19 10.78 -9.47 -7.05
C GLU A 19 9.90 -8.29 -7.44
N VAL A 20 9.36 -7.59 -6.44
CA VAL A 20 8.58 -6.38 -6.68
C VAL A 20 9.55 -5.20 -6.82
N ASP A 21 9.49 -4.52 -7.95
CA ASP A 21 10.25 -3.30 -8.21
C ASP A 21 9.50 -2.11 -7.59
N ASN A 22 10.07 -1.56 -6.52
CA ASN A 22 9.47 -0.47 -5.74
C ASN A 22 9.18 0.76 -6.61
N ASP A 23 10.18 1.25 -7.33
CA ASP A 23 10.10 2.54 -8.03
C ASP A 23 9.18 2.48 -9.25
N LYS A 24 9.21 1.37 -10.01
CA LYS A 24 8.23 1.14 -11.08
C LYS A 24 6.80 1.02 -10.52
N THR A 25 6.66 0.46 -9.33
CA THR A 25 5.37 0.35 -8.65
C THR A 25 4.82 1.71 -8.25
N LEU A 26 5.66 2.57 -7.68
CA LEU A 26 5.30 3.94 -7.29
C LEU A 26 4.63 4.71 -8.43
N GLU A 27 5.23 4.71 -9.63
CA GLU A 27 4.68 5.43 -10.79
C GLU A 27 3.23 5.05 -11.09
N ILE A 28 2.91 3.75 -11.02
CA ILE A 28 1.56 3.25 -11.29
C ILE A 28 0.61 3.52 -10.12
N LEU A 29 1.08 3.41 -8.88
CA LEU A 29 0.29 3.75 -7.69
C LEU A 29 -0.17 5.21 -7.71
N GLY A 30 0.70 6.15 -8.09
CA GLY A 30 0.34 7.56 -8.27
C GLY A 30 -0.75 7.76 -9.32
N LYS A 31 -0.66 7.08 -10.47
CA LYS A 31 -1.69 7.12 -11.52
C LYS A 31 -3.04 6.58 -11.03
N ILE A 32 -3.03 5.51 -10.23
CA ILE A 32 -4.26 4.94 -9.64
C ILE A 32 -4.87 5.94 -8.64
N ALA A 33 -4.06 6.55 -7.77
CA ALA A 33 -4.52 7.56 -6.82
C ALA A 33 -5.19 8.75 -7.52
N LEU A 34 -4.55 9.27 -8.55
CA LEU A 34 -5.12 10.33 -9.38
C LEU A 34 -6.41 9.90 -10.08
N SER A 35 -6.48 8.67 -10.57
CA SER A 35 -7.69 8.13 -11.20
C SER A 35 -8.86 8.09 -10.22
N HIS A 36 -8.64 7.62 -8.99
CA HIS A 36 -9.67 7.61 -7.96
C HIS A 36 -10.09 9.03 -7.56
N ALA A 37 -9.13 9.95 -7.40
CA ALA A 37 -9.43 11.34 -7.08
C ALA A 37 -10.27 12.03 -8.16
N LYS A 38 -9.96 11.80 -9.44
CA LYS A 38 -10.77 12.25 -10.59
C LYS A 38 -12.19 11.67 -10.59
N ALA A 39 -12.38 10.48 -10.02
CA ALA A 39 -13.69 9.86 -9.86
C ALA A 39 -14.47 10.41 -8.64
N GLY A 40 -13.88 11.30 -7.84
CA GLY A 40 -14.56 11.98 -6.74
C GLY A 40 -14.45 11.28 -5.39
N VAL A 41 -13.42 10.45 -5.15
CA VAL A 41 -13.20 9.90 -3.81
C VAL A 41 -12.76 10.99 -2.83
N HIS A 42 -13.21 10.88 -1.58
CA HIS A 42 -12.79 11.78 -0.50
C HIS A 42 -11.48 11.34 0.16
N MET A 43 -11.10 10.07 -0.03
CA MET A 43 -9.94 9.47 0.61
C MET A 43 -9.40 8.34 -0.25
N VAL A 44 -8.08 8.20 -0.25
CA VAL A 44 -7.36 7.06 -0.78
C VAL A 44 -6.69 6.30 0.36
N ALA A 45 -6.65 4.97 0.26
CA ALA A 45 -6.07 4.14 1.31
C ALA A 45 -5.02 3.17 0.74
N PRO A 46 -3.75 3.60 0.54
CA PRO A 46 -2.70 2.74 -0.02
C PRO A 46 -2.40 1.57 0.93
N SER A 47 -2.36 0.35 0.37
CA SER A 47 -2.17 -0.88 1.15
C SER A 47 -1.08 -1.78 0.58
N ASP A 48 -0.29 -1.26 -0.35
CA ASP A 48 0.74 -1.95 -1.10
C ASP A 48 2.02 -2.23 -0.30
N MET A 49 2.36 -1.38 0.68
CA MET A 49 3.61 -1.39 1.47
C MET A 49 4.88 -1.08 0.67
N MET A 50 4.79 -0.27 -0.38
CA MET A 50 5.99 0.21 -1.09
C MET A 50 6.64 1.38 -0.35
N ASP A 51 7.95 1.54 -0.43
CA ASP A 51 8.64 2.66 0.21
C ASP A 51 8.34 3.96 -0.54
N GLY A 52 8.03 5.04 0.18
CA GLY A 52 7.78 6.36 -0.42
C GLY A 52 6.42 6.54 -1.11
N ARG A 53 5.49 5.56 -0.99
CA ARG A 53 4.18 5.64 -1.67
C ARG A 53 3.34 6.83 -1.22
N VAL A 54 3.43 7.21 0.06
CA VAL A 54 2.59 8.28 0.61
C VAL A 54 3.05 9.61 0.05
N ALA A 55 4.36 9.89 0.08
CA ALA A 55 4.93 11.13 -0.45
C ALA A 55 4.60 11.30 -1.94
N LEU A 56 4.74 10.21 -2.71
CA LEU A 56 4.41 10.23 -4.12
C LEU A 56 2.91 10.49 -4.36
N MET A 57 2.03 9.80 -3.64
CA MET A 57 0.58 10.01 -3.78
C MET A 57 0.19 11.42 -3.39
N ARG A 58 0.71 11.95 -2.28
CA ARG A 58 0.49 13.32 -1.84
C ARG A 58 0.91 14.32 -2.91
N LYS A 59 2.13 14.18 -3.44
CA LYS A 59 2.64 15.00 -4.55
C LYS A 59 1.73 14.95 -5.77
N VAL A 60 1.37 13.76 -6.24
CA VAL A 60 0.52 13.59 -7.44
C VAL A 60 -0.86 14.20 -7.24
N LEU A 61 -1.48 14.00 -6.07
CA LEU A 61 -2.78 14.59 -5.75
C LEU A 61 -2.69 16.12 -5.70
N ASP A 62 -1.66 16.69 -5.07
CA ASP A 62 -1.48 18.14 -4.96
C ASP A 62 -1.22 18.82 -6.30
N GLU A 63 -0.34 18.26 -7.12
CA GLU A 63 -0.01 18.78 -8.46
C GLU A 63 -1.23 18.78 -9.39
N ASN A 64 -2.23 17.95 -9.10
CA ASN A 64 -3.48 17.86 -9.86
C ASN A 64 -4.69 18.52 -9.17
N GLY A 65 -4.47 19.29 -8.10
CA GLY A 65 -5.51 20.08 -7.42
C GLY A 65 -6.38 19.32 -6.41
N TYR A 66 -6.04 18.06 -6.09
CA TYR A 66 -6.78 17.21 -5.15
C TYR A 66 -6.22 17.29 -3.71
N LYS A 67 -6.00 18.51 -3.22
CA LYS A 67 -5.41 18.76 -1.88
C LYS A 67 -6.26 18.23 -0.73
N ASN A 68 -7.57 18.20 -0.91
CA ASN A 68 -8.54 17.79 0.12
C ASN A 68 -8.83 16.28 0.14
N VAL A 69 -8.25 15.52 -0.79
CA VAL A 69 -8.36 14.05 -0.76
C VAL A 69 -7.40 13.54 0.28
N ALA A 70 -7.94 12.90 1.32
CA ALA A 70 -7.17 12.37 2.44
C ALA A 70 -6.42 11.08 2.06
N ILE A 71 -5.30 10.82 2.71
CA ILE A 71 -4.51 9.60 2.58
C ILE A 71 -4.58 8.83 3.91
N MET A 72 -5.27 7.68 3.91
CA MET A 72 -5.26 6.72 5.02
C MET A 72 -4.25 5.62 4.72
N SER A 73 -3.02 5.79 5.18
CA SER A 73 -1.96 4.83 4.89
C SER A 73 -2.07 3.58 5.75
N TYR A 74 -1.93 2.41 5.14
CA TYR A 74 -1.72 1.15 5.85
C TYR A 74 -0.26 1.07 6.30
N ALA A 75 0.13 2.00 7.17
CA ALA A 75 1.51 2.25 7.56
C ALA A 75 2.18 1.04 8.22
N ALA A 76 1.43 0.28 9.02
CA ALA A 76 1.93 -0.94 9.63
C ALA A 76 1.11 -2.15 9.16
N LYS A 77 1.44 -2.69 7.98
CA LYS A 77 0.76 -3.86 7.42
C LYS A 77 1.68 -5.08 7.40
N TYR A 78 1.42 -5.99 8.31
CA TYR A 78 2.20 -7.20 8.53
C TYR A 78 1.90 -8.31 7.53
N SER A 79 2.90 -9.15 7.29
CA SER A 79 2.77 -10.44 6.59
C SER A 79 2.10 -11.44 7.53
N SER A 80 0.82 -11.70 7.32
CA SER A 80 0.00 -12.44 8.29
C SER A 80 -0.86 -13.54 7.66
N ALA A 81 -1.06 -14.62 8.40
CA ALA A 81 -1.94 -15.74 8.04
C ALA A 81 -3.43 -15.35 8.10
N PHE A 82 -3.80 -14.27 8.78
CA PHE A 82 -5.19 -13.81 8.91
C PHE A 82 -5.83 -13.33 7.59
N TYR A 83 -5.07 -13.22 6.49
CA TYR A 83 -5.59 -12.73 5.21
C TYR A 83 -6.22 -13.80 4.30
N GLY A 84 -6.23 -15.08 4.69
CA GLY A 84 -6.72 -16.18 3.86
C GLY A 84 -8.07 -15.89 3.18
N PRO A 85 -9.16 -15.67 3.95
CA PRO A 85 -10.47 -15.39 3.38
C PRO A 85 -10.53 -14.14 2.49
N PHE A 86 -9.77 -13.09 2.83
CA PHE A 86 -9.70 -11.88 2.01
C PHE A 86 -9.04 -12.14 0.65
N ARG A 87 -7.99 -12.98 0.60
CA ARG A 87 -7.30 -13.29 -0.66
C ARG A 87 -8.20 -14.03 -1.64
N GLU A 88 -9.06 -14.91 -1.12
CA GLU A 88 -10.09 -15.58 -1.92
C GLU A 88 -11.12 -14.57 -2.45
N ALA A 89 -11.70 -13.76 -1.56
CA ALA A 89 -12.72 -12.78 -1.94
C ALA A 89 -12.21 -11.73 -2.94
N ALA A 90 -10.95 -11.30 -2.82
CA ALA A 90 -10.34 -10.31 -3.70
C ALA A 90 -9.62 -10.92 -4.91
N HIS A 91 -9.68 -12.25 -5.10
CA HIS A 91 -8.94 -12.98 -6.13
C HIS A 91 -7.47 -12.54 -6.25
N SER A 92 -6.81 -12.36 -5.11
CA SER A 92 -5.51 -11.68 -5.01
C SER A 92 -4.43 -12.55 -4.38
N ALA A 93 -4.62 -13.87 -4.30
CA ALA A 93 -3.56 -14.76 -3.82
C ALA A 93 -2.31 -14.64 -4.73
N PRO A 94 -1.10 -14.50 -4.17
CA PRO A 94 0.13 -14.48 -4.98
C PRO A 94 0.28 -15.85 -5.68
N GLN A 95 0.60 -15.82 -6.98
CA GLN A 95 0.77 -17.05 -7.77
C GLN A 95 2.05 -17.81 -7.43
N PHE A 96 3.04 -17.11 -6.88
CA PHE A 96 4.31 -17.68 -6.44
C PHE A 96 4.83 -16.90 -5.22
N GLY A 97 5.78 -17.50 -4.50
CA GLY A 97 6.42 -16.87 -3.36
C GLY A 97 5.45 -16.40 -2.28
N ASP A 98 5.82 -15.32 -1.59
CA ASP A 98 4.99 -14.66 -0.61
C ASP A 98 5.14 -13.13 -0.71
N ARG A 99 4.69 -12.40 0.31
CA ARG A 99 4.71 -10.93 0.34
C ARG A 99 5.66 -10.38 1.40
N LYS A 100 6.54 -11.21 1.99
CA LYS A 100 7.42 -10.82 3.09
C LYS A 100 8.51 -9.83 2.69
N THR A 101 8.76 -9.64 1.40
CA THR A 101 9.74 -8.66 0.93
C THR A 101 9.28 -7.20 1.09
N TYR A 102 7.99 -6.97 1.36
CA TYR A 102 7.42 -5.64 1.58
C TYR A 102 6.37 -5.59 2.70
N GLN A 103 5.69 -6.70 3.00
CA GLN A 103 4.87 -6.80 4.21
C GLN A 103 5.74 -7.11 5.42
N MET A 104 5.55 -6.36 6.49
CA MET A 104 6.42 -6.42 7.67
C MET A 104 6.40 -7.78 8.36
N ASP A 105 7.50 -8.10 9.04
CA ASP A 105 7.58 -9.26 9.93
C ASP A 105 6.69 -9.01 11.17
N PRO A 106 5.73 -9.90 11.49
CA PRO A 106 4.91 -9.80 12.70
C PRO A 106 5.67 -9.67 14.02
N ALA A 107 6.94 -10.09 14.07
CA ALA A 107 7.76 -9.99 15.28
C ALA A 107 8.32 -8.57 15.54
N ASN A 108 8.25 -7.66 14.56
CA ASN A 108 8.96 -6.37 14.61
C ASN A 108 8.03 -5.19 14.94
N SER A 109 7.98 -4.78 16.21
CA SER A 109 7.27 -3.56 16.63
C SER A 109 8.06 -2.28 16.34
N GLU A 110 9.39 -2.30 16.48
CA GLU A 110 10.25 -1.12 16.23
C GLU A 110 10.28 -0.72 14.75
N GLU A 111 10.18 -1.69 13.84
CA GLU A 111 9.98 -1.42 12.42
C GLU A 111 8.65 -0.71 12.16
N ALA A 112 7.58 -1.13 12.84
CA ALA A 112 6.25 -0.53 12.71
C ALA A 112 6.23 0.94 13.09
N LEU A 113 6.88 1.29 14.19
CA LEU A 113 6.96 2.68 14.64
C LEU A 113 7.72 3.55 13.64
N ARG A 114 8.79 3.02 13.03
CA ARG A 114 9.56 3.73 11.99
C ARG A 114 8.74 3.92 10.70
N GLU A 115 8.06 2.88 10.24
CA GLU A 115 7.17 2.95 9.07
C GLU A 115 6.02 3.96 9.28
N ILE A 116 5.42 3.95 10.47
CA ILE A 116 4.38 4.92 10.85
C ILE A 116 4.94 6.35 10.85
N GLU A 117 6.11 6.57 11.45
CA GLU A 117 6.76 7.88 11.47
C GLU A 117 7.09 8.38 10.06
N TRP A 118 7.58 7.51 9.18
CA TRP A 118 7.84 7.85 7.78
C TRP A 118 6.57 8.26 7.05
N ASP A 119 5.51 7.45 7.10
CA ASP A 119 4.24 7.79 6.44
C ASP A 119 3.64 9.11 6.95
N ILE A 120 3.76 9.41 8.25
CA ILE A 120 3.34 10.69 8.82
C ILE A 120 4.16 11.83 8.21
N ASN A 121 5.48 11.70 8.15
CA ASN A 121 6.37 12.69 7.57
C ASN A 121 6.17 12.87 6.06
N GLU A 122 5.69 11.84 5.37
CA GLU A 122 5.35 11.85 3.95
C GLU A 122 3.98 12.48 3.66
N GLY A 123 3.16 12.74 4.68
CA GLY A 123 1.87 13.43 4.55
C GLY A 123 0.64 12.53 4.59
N ALA A 124 0.70 11.39 5.28
CA ALA A 124 -0.50 10.61 5.61
C ALA A 124 -1.40 11.37 6.59
N ASP A 125 -2.69 11.45 6.30
CA ASP A 125 -3.69 12.07 7.19
C ASP A 125 -4.15 11.11 8.30
N ILE A 126 -4.15 9.81 7.99
CA ILE A 126 -4.53 8.73 8.91
C ILE A 126 -3.57 7.56 8.73
N ILE A 127 -3.16 6.93 9.83
CA ILE A 127 -2.40 5.68 9.82
C ILE A 127 -3.30 4.50 10.20
N MET A 128 -2.99 3.33 9.66
CA MET A 128 -3.70 2.08 9.93
C MET A 128 -2.71 0.96 10.21
N VAL A 129 -2.96 0.23 11.30
CA VAL A 129 -2.30 -1.04 11.64
C VAL A 129 -3.15 -2.20 11.11
N LYS A 130 -2.51 -3.20 10.50
CA LYS A 130 -3.18 -4.37 9.95
C LYS A 130 -2.31 -5.64 10.04
N PRO A 131 -2.83 -6.78 10.54
CA PRO A 131 -4.15 -6.99 11.19
C PRO A 131 -4.34 -6.22 12.51
N ALA A 132 -5.52 -6.34 13.13
CA ALA A 132 -5.84 -5.59 14.36
C ALA A 132 -5.64 -6.42 15.64
N MET A 133 -6.49 -7.42 15.92
CA MET A 133 -6.61 -8.09 17.24
C MET A 133 -5.30 -8.60 17.87
N SER A 134 -4.27 -8.89 17.07
CA SER A 134 -3.01 -9.48 17.53
C SER A 134 -1.80 -8.55 17.37
N TYR A 135 -2.02 -7.23 17.22
CA TYR A 135 -0.99 -6.23 16.93
C TYR A 135 -1.21 -4.94 17.72
#